data_AF-A0A7C5X4B5-F1
#
_entry.id   AF-A0A7C5X4B5-F1
#
_cell.length_a   1.000
_cell.length_b   1.000
_cell.length_c   1.000
_cell.angle_alpha   90.00
_cell.angle_beta   90.00
_cell.angle_gamma   90.00
#
_symmetry.space_group_name_H-M   'P 1'
#
loop_
_entity.id
_entity.type
_entity.pdbx_description
1 polymer ?
#
loop_
_entity_poly.entity_id
_entity_poly.type
_entity_poly.pdbx_seq_one_letter_code
_entity_poly.pdbx_strand_id
1 'polypeptide(L)'
;MSKFRGLTAPLAVALVTLAALLAVRTVIVGGEVAGWDHSFHLTNAYLTHFFFIPDGSPLGYDPWHMFGWPPTLYYNLGTSLFVTLAYSFVSPLLDFKSAYSFCVALSYALLAPALAALAHSMTGSGLAAFFAALAAVAVFDQENAWGGGRCTTSACGPSGGAL
;
A
#
# COMPACT_ATOMS: atom_id res chain seq x y z
N MET A 1 34.82 17.44 -8.08
CA MET A 1 34.35 16.48 -7.05
C MET A 1 32.93 16.79 -6.54
N SER A 2 31.96 17.20 -7.39
CA SER A 2 30.59 17.56 -6.92
C SER A 2 29.48 16.57 -7.27
N LYS A 3 29.64 15.69 -8.27
CA LYS A 3 28.58 14.74 -8.69
C LYS A 3 28.25 13.67 -7.64
N PHE A 4 29.21 13.25 -6.82
CA PHE A 4 29.00 12.23 -5.79
C PHE A 4 28.14 12.70 -4.61
N ARG A 5 28.11 14.01 -4.30
CA ARG A 5 27.23 14.55 -3.24
C ARG A 5 25.76 14.67 -3.67
N GLY A 6 25.49 14.71 -4.97
CA GLY A 6 24.12 14.83 -5.50
C GLY A 6 23.34 13.50 -5.50
N LEU A 7 24.03 12.36 -5.44
CA LEU A 7 23.41 11.03 -5.56
C LEU A 7 23.11 10.35 -4.22
N THR A 8 23.67 10.86 -3.11
CA THR A 8 23.53 10.21 -1.80
C THR A 8 22.10 10.26 -1.27
N ALA A 9 21.42 11.41 -1.38
CA ALA A 9 20.04 11.54 -0.91
C ALA A 9 19.04 10.72 -1.74
N PRO A 10 19.06 10.75 -3.09
CA PRO A 10 18.22 9.87 -3.89
C PRO A 10 18.47 8.38 -3.62
N LEU A 11 19.74 7.97 -3.45
CA LEU A 11 20.09 6.60 -3.11
C LEU A 11 19.55 6.21 -1.73
N ALA A 12 19.68 7.08 -0.73
CA ALA A 12 19.16 6.83 0.61
C ALA A 12 17.62 6.68 0.60
N VAL A 13 16.92 7.52 -0.15
CA VAL A 13 15.46 7.39 -0.34
C VAL A 13 15.11 6.05 -1.01
N ALA A 14 15.82 5.68 -2.07
CA ALA A 14 15.60 4.40 -2.75
C ALA A 14 15.82 3.20 -1.82
N LEU A 15 16.83 3.25 -0.94
CA LEU A 15 17.06 2.21 0.06
C LEU A 15 15.94 2.15 1.11
N VAL A 16 15.42 3.30 1.55
CA VAL A 16 14.26 3.35 2.46
C VAL A 16 13.01 2.77 1.78
N THR A 17 12.75 3.12 0.52
CA THR A 17 11.65 2.56 -0.28
C THR A 17 11.77 1.04 -0.41
N LEU A 18 12.97 0.54 -0.72
CA LEU A 18 13.22 -0.91 -0.82
C LEU A 18 13.01 -1.60 0.53
N ALA A 19 13.50 -1.01 1.62
CA ALA A 19 13.30 -1.55 2.96
C ALA A 19 11.81 -1.60 3.34
N ALA A 20 11.05 -0.55 3.03
CA ALA A 20 9.61 -0.51 3.25
C ALA A 20 8.87 -1.59 2.46
N LEU A 21 9.20 -1.77 1.18
CA LEU A 21 8.61 -2.82 0.35
C LEU A 21 8.88 -4.22 0.93
N LEU A 22 10.12 -4.49 1.32
CA LEU A 22 10.53 -5.78 1.90
C LEU A 22 9.95 -6.03 3.31
N ALA A 23 9.56 -4.98 4.02
CA ALA A 23 8.94 -5.09 5.35
C ALA A 23 7.48 -5.59 5.31
N VAL A 24 6.79 -5.49 4.16
CA VAL A 24 5.40 -5.96 3.99
C VAL A 24 5.36 -7.48 3.81
N ARG A 25 5.67 -8.19 4.90
CA ARG A 25 5.90 -9.63 4.91
C ARG A 25 4.65 -10.45 4.54
N THR A 26 3.48 -9.98 4.96
CA THR A 26 2.17 -10.61 4.68
C THR A 26 1.90 -10.73 3.18
N VAL A 27 2.33 -9.74 2.40
CA VAL A 27 2.20 -9.75 0.94
C VAL A 27 3.24 -10.67 0.30
N ILE A 28 4.49 -10.62 0.74
CA ILE A 28 5.62 -11.27 0.06
C ILE A 28 5.70 -12.77 0.36
N VAL A 29 5.36 -13.20 1.58
CA VAL A 29 5.49 -14.60 2.02
C VAL A 29 4.22 -15.42 1.73
N GLY A 30 3.16 -14.77 1.24
CA GLY A 30 1.87 -15.39 1.02
C GLY A 30 1.00 -15.29 2.28
N GLY A 31 0.04 -14.39 2.23
CA GLY A 31 -0.90 -14.10 3.30
C GLY A 31 -2.03 -13.21 2.79
N GLU A 32 -3.05 -13.02 3.62
CA GLU A 32 -4.11 -12.07 3.32
C GLU A 32 -3.66 -10.67 3.72
N VAL A 33 -4.02 -9.68 2.89
CA VAL A 33 -3.80 -8.28 3.23
C VAL A 33 -4.72 -7.96 4.41
N ALA A 34 -4.14 -7.59 5.54
CA ALA A 34 -4.88 -7.29 6.75
C ALA A 34 -5.70 -6.01 6.56
N GLY A 35 -7.00 -6.09 6.85
CA GLY A 35 -7.93 -4.96 6.79
C GLY A 35 -9.28 -5.36 6.20
N TRP A 36 -10.36 -4.88 6.81
CA TRP A 36 -11.72 -5.31 6.47
C TRP A 36 -12.12 -4.94 5.04
N ASP A 37 -11.59 -3.83 4.52
CA ASP A 37 -11.98 -3.30 3.21
C ASP A 37 -11.23 -3.92 2.01
N HIS A 38 -10.13 -4.66 2.24
CA HIS A 38 -9.29 -5.17 1.15
C HIS A 38 -10.02 -6.15 0.24
N SER A 39 -10.90 -6.99 0.79
CA SER A 39 -11.71 -7.93 0.00
C SER A 39 -12.63 -7.22 -0.99
N PHE A 40 -13.19 -6.07 -0.60
CA PHE A 40 -14.03 -5.27 -1.48
C PHE A 40 -13.20 -4.55 -2.55
N HIS A 41 -12.06 -3.97 -2.18
CA HIS A 41 -11.14 -3.36 -3.16
C HIS A 41 -10.62 -4.38 -4.18
N LEU A 42 -10.31 -5.62 -3.75
CA LEU A 42 -9.89 -6.70 -4.64
C LEU A 42 -11.01 -7.06 -5.62
N THR A 43 -12.24 -7.24 -5.13
CA THR A 43 -13.40 -7.56 -5.96
C THR A 43 -13.69 -6.45 -6.96
N ASN A 44 -13.66 -5.20 -6.53
CA ASN A 44 -13.94 -4.06 -7.40
C ASN A 44 -12.85 -3.88 -8.46
N ALA A 45 -11.58 -4.07 -8.11
CA ALA A 45 -10.49 -4.07 -9.09
C ALA A 45 -10.65 -5.22 -10.10
N TYR A 46 -11.03 -6.42 -9.64
CA TYR A 46 -11.28 -7.57 -10.51
C TYR A 46 -12.41 -7.28 -11.50
N LEU A 47 -13.55 -6.81 -11.01
CA LEU A 47 -14.68 -6.43 -11.86
C LEU A 47 -14.30 -5.32 -12.84
N THR A 48 -13.51 -4.35 -12.37
CA THR A 48 -13.01 -3.27 -13.21
C THR A 48 -12.17 -3.77 -14.38
N HIS A 49 -11.23 -4.68 -14.10
CA HIS A 49 -10.33 -5.21 -15.13
C HIS A 49 -11.06 -6.11 -16.13
N PHE A 50 -11.85 -7.07 -15.65
CA PHE A 50 -12.40 -8.12 -16.51
C PHE A 50 -13.73 -7.76 -17.20
N PHE A 51 -14.46 -6.78 -16.68
CA PHE A 51 -15.78 -6.42 -17.21
C PHE A 51 -15.88 -4.93 -17.57
N PHE A 52 -15.58 -4.03 -16.63
CA PHE A 52 -15.88 -2.61 -16.81
C PHE A 52 -14.99 -1.90 -17.84
N ILE A 53 -13.68 -2.13 -17.84
CA ILE A 53 -12.79 -1.57 -18.86
C ILE A 53 -13.10 -2.13 -20.25
N PRO A 54 -13.21 -3.47 -20.45
CA PRO A 54 -13.59 -4.05 -21.73
C PRO A 54 -14.91 -3.50 -22.28
N ASP A 55 -15.90 -3.26 -21.42
CA ASP A 55 -17.21 -2.72 -21.80
C ASP A 55 -17.22 -1.19 -22.00
N GLY A 56 -16.07 -0.51 -21.85
CA GLY A 56 -15.97 0.95 -21.98
C GLY A 56 -16.71 1.71 -20.88
N SER A 57 -17.00 1.06 -19.74
CA SER A 57 -17.73 1.62 -18.62
C SER A 57 -16.88 1.59 -17.34
N PRO A 58 -15.79 2.38 -17.24
CA PRO A 58 -14.82 2.28 -16.15
C PRO A 58 -15.38 2.61 -14.77
N LEU A 59 -16.52 3.33 -14.70
CA LEU A 59 -17.23 3.57 -13.44
C LEU A 59 -18.01 2.34 -12.98
N GLY A 60 -18.32 1.44 -13.91
CA GLY A 60 -19.08 0.22 -13.66
C GLY A 60 -20.50 0.49 -13.22
N TYR A 61 -21.36 -0.48 -13.44
CA TYR A 61 -22.64 -0.57 -12.77
C TYR A 61 -22.92 -2.05 -12.57
N ASP A 62 -22.94 -2.49 -11.31
CA ASP A 62 -23.32 -3.84 -10.97
C ASP A 62 -24.65 -3.81 -10.21
N PRO A 63 -25.78 -4.18 -10.84
CA PRO A 63 -27.08 -4.21 -10.17
C PRO A 63 -27.18 -5.29 -9.07
N TRP A 64 -26.25 -6.26 -9.05
CA TRP A 64 -26.26 -7.38 -8.11
C TRP A 64 -25.36 -7.15 -6.89
N HIS A 65 -24.44 -6.19 -6.94
CA HIS A 65 -23.58 -5.81 -5.82
C HIS A 65 -23.94 -4.42 -5.26
N MET A 66 -23.64 -4.21 -3.97
CA MET A 66 -23.77 -2.92 -3.26
C MET A 66 -25.12 -2.19 -3.47
N PHE A 67 -26.25 -2.92 -3.42
CA PHE A 67 -27.59 -2.34 -3.62
C PHE A 67 -27.77 -1.61 -4.97
N GLY A 68 -27.03 -2.02 -6.00
CA GLY A 68 -27.06 -1.38 -7.32
C GLY A 68 -26.28 -0.07 -7.38
N TRP A 69 -25.34 0.17 -6.46
CA TRP A 69 -24.41 1.30 -6.56
C TRP A 69 -23.24 0.96 -7.49
N PRO A 70 -22.75 1.92 -8.30
CA PRO A 70 -21.50 1.76 -9.03
C PRO A 70 -20.36 1.35 -8.07
N PRO A 71 -19.74 0.17 -8.23
CA PRO A 71 -18.76 -0.34 -7.26
C PRO A 71 -17.56 0.60 -7.08
N THR A 72 -17.22 1.35 -8.13
CA THR A 72 -16.12 2.32 -8.12
C THR A 72 -16.41 3.61 -7.34
N LEU A 73 -17.69 3.93 -7.08
CA LEU A 73 -18.07 5.11 -6.29
C LEU A 73 -17.88 4.87 -4.79
N TYR A 74 -18.10 3.65 -4.31
CA TYR A 74 -18.03 3.35 -2.88
C TYR A 74 -16.57 3.15 -2.39
N TYR A 75 -15.70 2.54 -3.22
CA TYR A 75 -14.32 2.19 -2.84
C TYR A 75 -13.22 2.90 -3.65
N ASN A 76 -13.54 4.06 -4.24
CA ASN A 76 -12.65 4.91 -5.02
C ASN A 76 -12.11 4.26 -6.33
N LEU A 77 -12.46 4.87 -7.45
CA LEU A 77 -12.02 4.45 -8.79
C LEU A 77 -10.49 4.40 -8.92
N GLY A 78 -9.76 5.29 -8.25
CA GLY A 78 -8.29 5.38 -8.34
C GLY A 78 -7.59 4.07 -7.96
N THR A 79 -8.02 3.44 -6.87
CA THR A 79 -7.45 2.16 -6.41
C THR A 79 -7.73 1.04 -7.40
N SER A 80 -8.96 0.97 -7.91
CA SER A 80 -9.38 -0.06 -8.87
C SER A 80 -8.61 0.06 -10.19
N LEU A 81 -8.45 1.28 -10.71
CA LEU A 81 -7.67 1.54 -11.92
C LEU A 81 -6.18 1.25 -11.71
N PHE A 82 -5.61 1.63 -10.56
CA PHE A 82 -4.20 1.37 -10.26
C PHE A 82 -3.89 -0.13 -10.33
N VAL A 83 -4.67 -0.96 -9.63
CA VAL A 83 -4.50 -2.42 -9.64
C VAL A 83 -4.74 -3.00 -11.04
N THR A 84 -5.79 -2.53 -11.72
CA THR A 84 -6.16 -2.99 -13.06
C THR A 84 -5.07 -2.72 -14.10
N LEU A 85 -4.48 -1.53 -14.06
CA LEU A 85 -3.37 -1.15 -14.93
C LEU A 85 -2.11 -1.96 -14.59
N ALA A 86 -1.77 -2.06 -13.31
CA ALA A 86 -0.62 -2.84 -12.86
C ALA A 86 -0.74 -4.31 -13.29
N TYR A 87 -1.89 -4.95 -13.07
CA TYR A 87 -2.16 -6.31 -13.52
C TYR A 87 -2.03 -6.48 -15.03
N SER A 88 -2.44 -5.49 -15.82
CA SER A 88 -2.27 -5.54 -17.28
C SER A 88 -0.78 -5.67 -17.69
N PHE A 89 0.15 -5.12 -16.90
CA PHE A 89 1.59 -5.26 -17.13
C PHE A 89 2.20 -6.53 -16.53
N VAL A 90 1.68 -7.02 -15.39
CA VAL A 90 2.28 -8.14 -14.65
C VAL A 90 1.54 -9.48 -14.82
N SER A 91 0.40 -9.51 -15.51
CA SER A 91 -0.42 -10.70 -15.74
C SER A 91 0.31 -11.91 -16.33
N PRO A 92 1.40 -11.77 -17.13
CA PRO A 92 2.17 -12.95 -17.56
C PRO A 92 2.94 -13.63 -16.43
N LEU A 93 3.13 -12.96 -15.29
CA LEU A 93 3.99 -13.40 -14.18
C LEU A 93 3.23 -13.63 -12.88
N LEU A 94 2.16 -12.87 -12.64
CA LEU A 94 1.40 -12.87 -11.39
C LEU A 94 -0.08 -13.09 -11.67
N ASP A 95 -0.75 -13.87 -10.81
CA ASP A 95 -2.20 -13.93 -10.81
C ASP A 95 -2.79 -12.61 -10.25
N PHE A 96 -4.11 -12.44 -10.40
CA PHE A 96 -4.77 -11.19 -10.01
C PHE A 96 -4.62 -10.88 -8.52
N LYS A 97 -4.70 -11.91 -7.66
CA LYS A 97 -4.57 -11.75 -6.21
C LYS A 97 -3.16 -11.32 -5.81
N SER A 98 -2.13 -11.96 -6.35
CA SER A 98 -0.74 -11.59 -6.13
C SER A 98 -0.44 -10.20 -6.68
N ALA A 99 -0.97 -9.83 -7.85
CA ALA A 99 -0.83 -8.49 -8.39
C ALA A 99 -1.49 -7.43 -7.49
N TYR A 100 -2.69 -7.70 -6.95
CA TYR A 100 -3.35 -6.84 -5.97
C TYR A 100 -2.49 -6.66 -4.71
N SER A 101 -2.04 -7.76 -4.11
CA SER A 101 -1.20 -7.70 -2.91
C SER A 101 0.10 -6.94 -3.17
N PHE A 102 0.73 -7.15 -4.32
CA PHE A 102 1.91 -6.39 -4.73
C PHE A 102 1.62 -4.90 -4.87
N CYS A 103 0.47 -4.52 -5.46
CA CYS A 103 0.04 -3.13 -5.55
C CYS A 103 -0.13 -2.50 -4.16
N VAL A 104 -0.70 -3.23 -3.20
CA VAL A 104 -0.80 -2.75 -1.81
C VAL A 104 0.58 -2.48 -1.22
N ALA A 105 1.49 -3.44 -1.30
CA ALA A 105 2.87 -3.26 -0.80
C ALA A 105 3.58 -2.09 -1.49
N LEU A 106 3.36 -1.94 -2.80
CA LEU A 106 3.91 -0.84 -3.59
C LEU A 106 3.35 0.51 -3.14
N SER A 107 2.04 0.63 -2.89
CA SER A 107 1.41 1.86 -2.39
C SER A 107 2.01 2.30 -1.04
N TYR A 108 2.28 1.36 -0.14
CA TYR A 108 2.99 1.65 1.12
C TYR A 108 4.43 2.15 0.88
N ALA A 109 5.18 1.45 0.03
CA ALA A 109 6.57 1.80 -0.25
C ALA A 109 6.71 3.15 -0.97
N LEU A 110 5.79 3.48 -1.89
CA LEU A 110 5.81 4.71 -2.68
C LEU A 110 5.51 5.98 -1.87
N LEU A 111 5.04 5.86 -0.62
CA LEU A 111 4.88 7.01 0.26
C LEU A 111 6.24 7.65 0.64
N ALA A 112 7.29 6.84 0.80
CA ALA A 112 8.64 7.32 1.08
C ALA A 112 9.18 8.31 0.01
N PRO A 113 9.25 7.95 -1.29
CA PRO A 113 9.74 8.86 -2.31
C PRO A 113 8.82 10.07 -2.53
N ALA A 114 7.50 9.90 -2.34
CA ALA A 114 6.55 11.00 -2.43
C ALA A 114 6.80 12.08 -1.35
N LEU A 115 6.94 11.68 -0.09
CA LEU A 115 7.22 12.64 1.00
C LEU A 115 8.64 13.20 0.92
N ALA A 116 9.62 12.41 0.49
CA ALA A 116 10.96 12.93 0.22
C ALA A 116 10.95 14.04 -0.84
N ALA A 117 10.25 13.83 -1.96
CA ALA A 117 10.14 14.82 -3.02
C ALA A 117 9.45 16.11 -2.53
N LEU A 118 8.36 15.97 -1.77
CA LEU A 118 7.66 17.10 -1.17
C LEU A 118 8.56 17.88 -0.21
N ALA A 119 9.19 17.21 0.76
CA ALA A 119 10.08 17.84 1.73
C ALA A 119 11.28 18.51 1.06
N HIS A 120 11.84 17.89 0.02
CA HIS A 120 12.91 18.49 -0.77
C HIS A 120 12.45 19.76 -1.49
N SER A 121 11.27 19.76 -2.10
CA SER A 121 10.73 20.93 -2.80
C SER A 121 10.50 22.13 -1.88
N MET A 122 10.19 21.88 -0.60
CA MET A 122 9.94 22.93 0.39
C MET A 122 11.21 23.47 1.04
N THR A 123 12.23 22.62 1.22
CA THR A 123 13.43 22.95 2.02
C THR A 123 14.71 23.06 1.22
N GLY A 124 14.76 22.51 0.01
CA GLY A 124 15.98 22.33 -0.78
C GLY A 124 16.99 21.33 -0.17
N SER A 125 16.66 20.68 0.95
CA SER A 125 17.59 19.84 1.71
C SER A 125 17.39 18.35 1.38
N GLY A 126 18.46 17.68 0.97
CA GLY A 126 18.45 16.22 0.76
C GLY A 126 18.35 15.44 2.08
N LEU A 127 18.81 16.02 3.18
CA LEU A 127 18.72 15.41 4.52
C LEU A 127 17.28 15.48 5.05
N ALA A 128 16.58 16.60 4.83
CA ALA A 128 15.16 16.70 5.15
C ALA A 128 14.33 15.70 4.33
N ALA A 129 14.65 15.53 3.04
CA ALA A 129 14.01 14.55 2.18
C ALA A 129 14.18 13.11 2.69
N PHE A 130 15.40 12.75 3.13
CA PHE A 130 15.68 11.45 3.72
C PHE A 130 14.88 11.19 4.99
N PHE A 131 14.87 12.13 5.94
CA PHE A 131 14.09 11.97 7.17
C PHE A 131 12.58 11.93 6.92
N ALA A 132 12.09 12.68 5.93
CA ALA A 132 10.69 12.61 5.52
C ALA A 132 10.34 11.23 4.92
N ALA A 133 11.20 10.66 4.05
CA ALA A 133 11.02 9.29 3.56
C ALA A 133 11.00 8.27 4.69
N LEU A 134 11.93 8.39 5.65
CA LEU A 134 12.01 7.48 6.80
C LEU A 134 10.76 7.57 7.67
N ALA A 135 10.33 8.78 8.00
CA ALA A 135 9.13 9.02 8.80
C ALA A 135 7.85 8.54 8.10
N ALA A 136 7.80 8.56 6.77
CA ALA A 136 6.65 8.11 5.99
C ALA A 136 6.37 6.61 6.10
N VAL A 137 7.40 5.80 6.34
CA VAL A 137 7.31 4.33 6.34
C VAL A 137 7.60 3.73 7.71
N ALA A 138 8.02 4.55 8.67
CA ALA A 138 8.16 4.14 10.06
C ALA A 138 6.77 3.94 10.66
N VAL A 139 6.49 2.72 11.14
CA VAL A 139 5.28 2.42 11.88
C VAL A 139 5.50 2.76 13.34
N PHE A 140 4.70 3.67 13.89
CA PHE A 140 4.74 4.02 15.30
C PHE A 140 3.82 3.10 16.12
N ASP A 141 4.10 2.92 17.42
CA ASP A 141 3.32 2.03 18.29
C ASP A 141 1.83 2.41 18.33
N GLN A 142 1.51 3.70 18.15
CA GLN A 142 0.15 4.23 18.11
C GLN A 142 -0.64 3.80 16.86
N GLU A 143 0.04 3.41 15.79
CA GLU A 143 -0.58 2.99 14.52
C GLU A 143 -0.89 1.49 14.50
N ASN A 144 -0.39 0.73 15.48
CA ASN A 144 -0.69 -0.68 15.64
C ASN A 144 -1.99 -0.88 16.42
N ALA A 145 -3.14 -0.64 15.78
CA ALA A 145 -4.46 -0.87 16.37
C ALA A 145 -4.72 -2.33 16.79
N TRP A 146 -3.92 -3.27 16.29
CA TRP A 146 -3.97 -4.70 16.63
C TRP A 146 -2.95 -5.08 17.71
N GLY A 147 -2.08 -4.13 18.11
CA GLY A 147 -1.13 -4.23 19.21
C GLY A 147 -1.75 -3.92 20.59
N GLY A 148 -3.08 -4.00 20.71
CA GLY A 148 -3.79 -3.98 21.98
C GLY A 148 -3.43 -5.20 22.82
N GLY A 149 -2.24 -5.18 23.42
CA GLY A 149 -1.76 -6.31 24.21
C GLY A 149 -0.24 -6.45 24.35
N ARG A 150 0.58 -5.39 24.17
CA ARG A 150 1.84 -5.39 24.94
C ARG A 150 1.48 -4.94 26.36
N CYS A 151 1.41 -5.89 27.28
CA CYS A 151 1.45 -5.63 28.73
C CYS A 151 2.73 -4.85 29.06
N THR A 152 2.69 -3.53 28.89
CA THR A 152 3.68 -2.62 29.45
C THR A 152 3.29 -2.38 30.89
N THR A 153 3.94 -3.14 31.78
CA THR A 153 4.13 -2.87 33.21
C THR A 153 2.85 -2.66 34.06
N SER A 154 2.55 -3.69 34.87
CA SER A 154 1.72 -3.73 36.10
C SER A 154 0.27 -4.23 36.06
N ALA A 155 -0.30 -4.61 34.92
CA ALA A 155 -1.64 -5.22 34.91
C ALA A 155 -1.76 -6.35 33.88
N CYS A 156 -1.12 -7.49 34.15
CA CYS A 156 -1.36 -8.74 33.42
C CYS A 156 -1.96 -9.74 34.42
N GLY A 157 -3.29 -9.84 34.45
CA GLY A 157 -4.00 -10.96 35.07
C GLY A 157 -3.88 -12.21 34.18
N PRO A 158 -4.01 -13.43 34.73
CA PRO A 158 -3.81 -14.64 33.96
C PRO A 158 -5.09 -14.97 33.18
N SER A 159 -5.05 -14.81 31.86
CA SER A 159 -5.93 -15.57 30.99
C SER A 159 -5.17 -15.92 29.72
N GLY A 160 -4.45 -17.03 29.80
CA GLY A 160 -4.01 -17.75 28.63
C GLY A 160 -5.22 -18.24 27.83
N GLY A 161 -5.13 -18.10 26.53
CA GLY A 161 -6.07 -18.64 25.56
C GLY A 161 -5.38 -18.63 24.22
N ALA A 162 -4.63 -19.70 23.96
CA ALA A 162 -4.07 -19.98 22.66
C ALA A 162 -5.22 -20.17 21.66
N LEU A 163 -5.19 -19.39 20.57
CA LEU A 163 -5.63 -19.75 19.23
C LEU A 163 -4.72 -19.03 18.24
#